data_AF-A0AAN9DDA2-F1
#
_entry.id   AF-A0AAN9DDA2-F1
#
_cell.length_a   1.000
_cell.length_b   1.000
_cell.length_c   1.000
_cell.angle_alpha   90.00
_cell.angle_beta   90.00
_cell.angle_gamma   90.00
#
_symmetry.space_group_name_H-M   'P 1'
#
loop_
_entity.id
_entity.type
_entity.pdbx_description
1 polymer ?
#
loop_
_entity_poly.entity_id
_entity_poly.type
_entity_poly.pdbx_seq_one_letter_code
_entity_poly.pdbx_strand_id
1 'polypeptide(L)'
;MEGQGEKSTFHSRIYFLCPLCRKAPRTLPGHLRTSCMEGRTEEEIQTTMIQANKEMAELSHTGRFWEYQRIREIFAAADPLASMLEEMEKKGFVVRNIP
;
A
#
# COMPACT_ATOMS: atom_id res chain seq x y z
N MET A 1 1.20 10.60 43.07
CA MET A 1 0.10 10.89 42.12
C MET A 1 0.76 11.43 40.86
N GLU A 2 1.45 10.57 40.11
CA GLU A 2 0.90 9.71 39.06
C GLU A 2 0.19 10.51 37.96
N GLY A 3 0.82 10.47 36.79
CA GLY A 3 0.33 11.03 35.54
C GLY A 3 1.30 10.65 34.43
N GLN A 4 1.67 9.36 34.36
CA GLN A 4 2.41 8.83 33.23
C GLN A 4 1.47 8.90 32.02
N GLY A 5 1.67 9.92 31.18
CA GLY A 5 1.00 10.00 29.89
C GLY A 5 1.39 8.78 29.09
N GLU A 6 0.43 7.88 28.88
CA GLU A 6 0.53 6.79 27.91
C GLU A 6 0.96 7.39 26.58
N LYS A 7 2.23 7.17 26.22
CA LYS A 7 2.69 7.36 24.85
C LYS A 7 1.92 6.34 24.03
N SER A 8 0.79 6.74 23.45
CA SER A 8 0.12 5.96 22.43
C SER A 8 1.12 5.83 21.28
N THR A 9 1.86 4.73 21.28
CA THR A 9 2.64 4.33 20.12
C THR A 9 1.60 3.96 19.09
N PHE A 10 1.21 4.95 18.27
CA PHE A 10 0.57 4.69 16.99
C PHE A 10 1.58 3.84 16.21
N HIS A 11 1.53 2.53 16.44
CA HIS A 11 2.07 1.55 15.54
C HIS A 11 1.26 1.75 14.27
N SER A 12 1.75 2.61 13.39
CA SER A 12 1.29 2.69 12.02
C SER A 12 1.47 1.28 11.49
N ARG A 13 0.40 0.48 11.56
CA ARG A 13 0.35 -0.85 10.97
C ARG A 13 0.29 -0.59 9.49
N ILE A 14 1.45 -0.30 8.92
CA ILE A 14 1.61 -0.27 7.49
C ILE A 14 1.43 -1.73 7.07
N TYR A 15 0.23 -2.06 6.61
CA TYR A 15 -0.09 -3.39 6.12
C TYR A 15 0.69 -3.57 4.82
N PHE A 16 1.77 -4.34 4.88
CA PHE A 16 2.55 -4.71 3.69
C PHE A 16 1.70 -5.61 2.81
N LEU A 17 1.38 -5.15 1.61
CA LEU A 17 0.80 -5.99 0.58
C LEU A 17 1.90 -6.84 -0.05
N CYS A 18 1.64 -8.12 -0.27
CA CYS A 18 2.54 -8.95 -1.05
C CYS A 18 2.52 -8.48 -2.51
N PRO A 19 3.66 -8.17 -3.14
CA PRO A 19 3.68 -7.73 -4.53
C PRO A 19 3.22 -8.82 -5.51
N LEU A 20 3.29 -10.11 -5.10
CA LEU A 20 2.93 -11.25 -5.94
C LEU A 20 1.44 -11.59 -5.86
N CYS A 21 0.89 -11.76 -4.65
CA CYS A 21 -0.51 -12.19 -4.48
C CYS A 21 -1.46 -11.07 -4.05
N ARG A 22 -0.94 -9.85 -3.81
CA ARG A 22 -1.69 -8.67 -3.33
C ARG A 22 -2.46 -8.87 -2.02
N LYS A 23 -2.24 -9.97 -1.30
CA LYS A 23 -2.79 -10.17 0.05
C LYS A 23 -2.00 -9.32 1.04
N ALA A 24 -2.65 -8.95 2.15
CA ALA A 24 -2.01 -8.30 3.29
C ALA A 24 -1.60 -9.36 4.34
N PRO A 25 -0.42 -9.99 4.22
CA PRO A 25 0.05 -10.92 5.25
C PRO A 25 0.36 -10.19 6.57
N ARG A 26 0.30 -10.93 7.68
CA ARG A 26 0.75 -10.44 8.99
C ARG A 26 2.25 -10.07 8.97
N THR A 27 3.05 -10.85 8.24
CA THR A 27 4.46 -10.59 8.00
C THR A 27 4.79 -10.88 6.54
N LEU A 28 5.29 -9.88 5.81
CA LEU A 28 5.67 -10.05 4.41
C LEU A 28 6.81 -11.08 4.24
N PRO A 29 7.89 -11.10 5.04
CA PRO A 29 8.99 -12.05 4.87
C PRO A 29 8.55 -13.50 5.10
N GLY A 30 7.72 -13.72 6.13
CA GLY A 30 7.17 -15.05 6.41
C GLY A 30 6.33 -15.55 5.25
N HIS A 31 5.45 -14.69 4.74
CA HIS A 31 4.59 -15.03 3.62
C HIS A 31 5.35 -15.29 2.30
N LEU A 32 6.43 -14.55 2.03
CA LEU A 32 7.29 -14.83 0.87
C LEU A 32 7.94 -16.21 1.02
N ARG A 33 8.54 -16.52 2.18
CA ARG A 33 9.22 -17.81 2.42
C ARG A 33 8.27 -19.01 2.36
N THR A 34 7.04 -18.88 2.84
CA THR A 34 6.13 -20.03 3.04
C THR A 34 4.98 -20.12 2.04
N SER A 35 4.80 -19.15 1.15
CA SER A 35 3.68 -19.16 0.21
C SER A 35 4.04 -18.66 -1.18
N CYS A 36 4.47 -17.39 -1.32
CA CYS A 36 4.61 -16.80 -2.66
C CYS A 36 5.98 -17.07 -3.32
N MET A 37 7.00 -17.36 -2.54
CA MET A 37 8.37 -17.65 -2.99
C MET A 37 8.92 -18.91 -2.33
N GLU A 38 8.06 -19.89 -2.06
CA GLU A 38 8.48 -21.17 -1.51
C GLU A 38 9.53 -21.83 -2.43
N GLY A 39 10.66 -22.26 -1.85
CA GLY A 39 11.77 -22.88 -2.59
C GLY A 39 12.69 -21.91 -3.35
N ARG A 40 12.46 -20.60 -3.27
CA ARG A 40 13.38 -19.57 -3.78
C ARG A 40 14.53 -19.32 -2.81
N THR A 41 15.62 -18.74 -3.32
CA THR A 41 16.78 -18.43 -2.46
C THR A 41 16.48 -17.21 -1.58
N GLU A 42 17.19 -17.08 -0.46
CA GLU A 42 17.00 -15.95 0.44
C GLU A 42 17.35 -14.62 -0.26
N GLU A 43 18.29 -14.61 -1.19
CA GLU A 43 18.65 -13.43 -1.99
C GLU A 43 17.49 -12.94 -2.88
N GLU A 44 16.76 -13.86 -3.50
CA GLU A 44 15.57 -13.54 -4.30
C GLU A 44 14.44 -12.98 -3.41
N ILE A 45 14.28 -13.55 -2.22
CA ILE A 45 13.29 -13.09 -1.22
C ILE A 45 13.64 -11.69 -0.72
N GLN A 46 14.91 -11.43 -0.39
CA GLN A 46 15.38 -10.11 0.03
C GLN A 46 15.20 -9.06 -1.06
N THR A 47 15.50 -9.40 -2.31
CA THR A 47 15.27 -8.50 -3.46
C THR A 47 13.79 -8.11 -3.57
N THR A 48 12.90 -9.09 -3.42
CA THR A 48 11.45 -8.87 -3.44
C THR A 48 10.98 -8.03 -2.25
N MET A 49 11.57 -8.23 -1.07
CA MET A 49 11.29 -7.40 0.12
C MET A 49 11.73 -5.94 -0.07
N ILE A 50 12.92 -5.71 -0.64
CA ILE A 50 13.41 -4.35 -0.92
C ILE A 50 12.46 -3.64 -1.89
N GLN A 51 12.06 -4.34 -2.96
CA GLN A 51 11.12 -3.80 -3.94
C GLN A 51 9.76 -3.49 -3.30
N ALA A 52 9.19 -4.42 -2.52
CA ALA A 52 7.93 -4.21 -1.83
C ALA A 52 7.97 -3.05 -0.83
N ASN A 53 9.09 -2.86 -0.12
CA ASN A 53 9.29 -1.71 0.76
C ASN A 53 9.30 -0.39 -0.02
N LYS A 54 9.96 -0.36 -1.18
CA LYS A 54 10.02 0.83 -2.04
C LYS A 54 8.65 1.21 -2.57
N GLU A 55 7.91 0.24 -3.12
CA GLU A 55 6.54 0.46 -3.62
C GLU A 55 5.59 0.91 -2.50
N MET A 56 5.73 0.34 -1.30
CA MET A 56 4.94 0.73 -0.15
C MET A 56 5.27 2.13 0.36
N ALA A 57 6.55 2.50 0.37
CA ALA A 57 6.98 3.84 0.73
C ALA A 57 6.39 4.85 -0.28
N GLU A 58 6.51 4.57 -1.57
CA GLU A 58 5.92 5.39 -2.64
C GLU A 58 4.40 5.52 -2.46
N LEU A 59 3.67 4.41 -2.30
CA LEU A 59 2.22 4.42 -2.06
C LEU A 59 1.84 5.20 -0.78
N SER A 60 2.64 5.07 0.28
CA SER A 60 2.39 5.79 1.53
C SER A 60 2.62 7.30 1.38
N HIS A 61 3.58 7.70 0.54
CA HIS A 61 3.90 9.10 0.27
C HIS A 61 2.98 9.75 -0.78
N THR A 62 2.57 9.03 -1.82
CA THR A 62 1.84 9.59 -2.98
C THR A 62 0.38 9.11 -3.09
N GLY A 63 0.09 7.90 -2.61
CA GLY A 63 -1.23 7.26 -2.72
C GLY A 63 -2.23 7.72 -1.67
N ARG A 64 -1.78 8.02 -0.44
CA ARG A 64 -2.69 8.38 0.67
C ARG A 64 -3.13 9.84 0.69
N PHE A 65 -2.49 10.70 -0.10
CA PHE A 65 -2.80 12.13 -0.12
C PHE A 65 -3.62 12.49 -1.36
N TRP A 66 -4.77 13.10 -1.11
CA TRP A 66 -5.59 13.71 -2.15
C TRP A 66 -5.38 15.21 -2.13
N GLU A 67 -4.81 15.74 -3.21
CA GLU A 67 -4.67 17.18 -3.35
C GLU A 67 -6.04 17.80 -3.64
N TYR A 68 -6.42 18.78 -2.85
CA TYR A 68 -7.71 19.45 -3.00
C TYR A 68 -7.88 20.05 -4.40
N GLN A 69 -6.81 20.62 -4.99
CA GLN A 69 -6.85 21.13 -6.36
C GLN A 69 -7.19 20.02 -7.36
N ARG A 70 -6.56 18.85 -7.23
CA ARG A 70 -6.82 17.69 -8.07
C ARG A 70 -8.27 17.20 -7.95
N ILE A 71 -8.82 17.18 -6.74
CA ILE A 71 -10.25 16.87 -6.53
C ILE A 71 -11.14 17.87 -7.30
N ARG A 72 -10.85 19.17 -7.20
CA ARG A 72 -11.65 20.18 -7.92
C ARG A 72 -11.56 20.01 -9.44
N GLU A 73 -10.39 19.68 -9.98
CA GLU A 73 -10.22 19.42 -11.42
C GLU A 73 -11.06 18.23 -11.87
N ILE A 74 -11.09 17.14 -11.08
CA ILE A 74 -11.92 15.96 -11.35
C ILE A 74 -13.40 16.34 -11.40
N PHE A 75 -13.88 17.13 -10.43
CA PHE A 75 -15.28 17.58 -10.41
C PHE A 75 -15.63 18.58 -11.51
N ALA A 76 -14.65 19.27 -12.07
CA ALA A 76 -14.83 20.18 -13.20
C ALA A 76 -14.75 19.48 -14.57
N ALA A 77 -14.39 18.19 -14.63
CA ALA A 77 -14.27 17.43 -15.86
C ALA A 77 -15.65 17.15 -16.50
N ALA A 78 -15.65 16.84 -17.80
CA ALA A 78 -16.85 16.44 -18.53
C ALA A 78 -17.47 15.13 -18.00
N ASP A 79 -16.64 14.22 -17.48
CA ASP A 79 -17.07 13.03 -16.75
C ASP A 79 -16.28 12.92 -15.43
N PRO A 80 -16.82 13.51 -14.33
CA PRO A 80 -16.18 13.49 -13.03
C PRO A 80 -16.03 12.09 -12.43
N LEU A 81 -16.96 11.18 -12.71
CA LEU A 81 -16.96 9.85 -12.11
C LEU A 81 -15.85 8.99 -12.73
N ALA A 82 -15.73 8.98 -14.06
CA ALA A 82 -14.64 8.27 -14.73
C ALA A 82 -13.27 8.83 -14.31
N SER A 83 -13.16 10.16 -14.23
CA SER A 83 -11.92 10.85 -13.82
C SER A 83 -11.54 10.55 -12.37
N MET A 84 -12.52 10.44 -11.47
CA MET A 84 -12.29 10.03 -10.08
C MET A 84 -11.82 8.58 -10.01
N LEU A 85 -12.46 7.66 -10.74
CA LEU A 85 -12.07 6.25 -10.76
C LEU A 85 -10.64 6.05 -11.28
N GLU A 86 -10.24 6.78 -12.32
CA GLU A 86 -8.86 6.76 -12.83
C GLU A 86 -7.86 7.25 -11.78
N GLU A 87 -8.17 8.33 -11.07
CA GLU A 87 -7.31 8.85 -10.00
C GLU A 87 -7.23 7.88 -8.81
N MET A 88 -8.35 7.26 -8.44
CA MET A 88 -8.38 6.22 -7.41
C MET A 88 -7.55 5.00 -7.82
N GLU A 89 -7.57 4.60 -9.09
CA GLU A 89 -6.74 3.51 -9.62
C GLU A 89 -5.26 3.87 -9.62
N LYS A 90 -4.89 5.06 -10.12
CA LYS A 90 -3.51 5.58 -10.09
C LYS A 90 -2.93 5.60 -8.68
N LYS A 91 -3.76 5.96 -7.69
CA LYS A 91 -3.36 6.02 -6.28
C LYS A 91 -3.45 4.67 -5.55
N GLY A 92 -3.81 3.60 -6.25
CA GLY A 92 -3.86 2.24 -5.68
C GLY A 92 -5.03 1.99 -4.72
N PHE A 93 -6.09 2.81 -4.76
CA PHE A 93 -7.32 2.59 -4.00
C PHE A 93 -8.25 1.56 -4.65
N VAL A 94 -8.10 1.31 -5.95
CA VAL A 94 -8.92 0.34 -6.68
C VAL A 94 -8.14 -0.96 -6.85
N VAL A 95 -8.59 -2.01 -6.18
CA VAL A 95 -8.15 -3.39 -6.47
C VAL A 95 -9.09 -3.95 -7.52
N ARG A 96 -8.67 -3.96 -8.79
CA ARG A 96 -9.40 -4.69 -9.82
C ARG A 96 -9.19 -6.18 -9.55
N ASN A 97 -10.25 -6.89 -9.18
CA ASN A 97 -10.28 -8.34 -8.98
C ASN A 97 -10.26 -9.07 -10.35
N ILE A 98 -9.26 -8.76 -11.16
CA ILE A 98 -9.00 -9.43 -12.44
C ILE A 98 -8.15 -10.66 -12.08
N PRO A 99 -8.63 -11.88 -12.38
CA PRO A 99 -7.94 -13.12 -12.03
C PRO A 99 -6.57 -13.25 -12.73
#